data_AF-A0A5C3M1V3-F1
#
_entry.id   AF-A0A5C3M1V3-F1
#
_cell.length_a   1.000
_cell.length_b   1.000
_cell.length_c   1.000
_cell.angle_alpha   90.00
_cell.angle_beta   90.00
_cell.angle_gamma   90.00
#
_symmetry.space_group_name_H-M   'P 1'
#
loop_
_entity.id
_entity.type
_entity.pdbx_description
1 polymer ?
#
loop_
_entity_poly.entity_id
_entity_poly.type
_entity_poly.pdbx_seq_one_letter_code
_entity_poly.pdbx_strand_id
1 'polypeptide(L)'
;MHSTRRITRSSTHADRNASPSKLRAVSPEEVESWSDTESDGTLFEFDLCDLDEARPYTFQQGDRVWVKTTGGNWCSGKVNSQTTRKGPTREKEGLFYPVVFSKGNVRKYFAPLNGEIKPDTAEMRHLLKQGGWVEDGLL
;
A
#
# COMPACT_ATOMS: atom_id res chain seq x y z
N MET A 1 14.01 43.19 48.88
CA MET A 1 12.95 42.19 48.64
C MET A 1 13.08 41.68 47.21
N HIS A 2 13.25 40.36 47.09
CA HIS A 2 13.15 39.50 45.89
C HIS A 2 14.23 39.58 44.79
N SER A 3 15.24 38.71 44.96
CA SER A 3 15.98 38.03 43.89
C SER A 3 15.03 37.30 42.94
N THR A 4 15.32 37.28 41.65
CA THR A 4 14.74 36.27 40.73
C THR A 4 15.82 35.71 39.82
N ARG A 5 16.15 34.45 40.07
CA ARG A 5 17.03 33.61 39.26
C ARG A 5 16.31 33.26 37.96
N ARG A 6 16.94 33.44 36.79
CA ARG A 6 16.48 32.80 35.55
C ARG A 6 17.26 31.51 35.34
N ILE A 7 16.50 30.43 35.43
CA ILE A 7 16.92 29.04 35.29
C ILE A 7 17.23 28.77 33.81
N THR A 8 18.41 28.25 33.55
CA THR A 8 18.79 27.60 32.29
C THR A 8 17.95 26.34 32.11
N ARG A 9 17.14 26.26 31.04
CA ARG A 9 16.53 25.00 30.60
C ARG A 9 17.41 24.39 29.51
N SER A 10 18.38 23.60 29.96
CA SER A 10 18.95 22.54 29.14
C SER A 10 17.87 21.49 28.92
N SER A 11 17.41 21.30 27.68
CA SER A 11 16.66 20.10 27.28
C SER A 11 17.50 19.35 26.27
N THR A 12 18.33 18.48 26.82
CA THR A 12 19.08 17.44 26.14
C THR A 12 18.17 16.27 25.75
N HIS A 13 18.42 15.72 24.56
CA HIS A 13 17.93 14.44 24.03
C HIS A 13 16.43 14.38 23.66
N ALA A 14 16.01 13.90 22.50
CA ALA A 14 16.64 12.96 21.58
C ALA A 14 16.29 13.29 20.14
N ASP A 15 17.31 13.41 19.29
CA ASP A 15 17.20 13.05 17.89
C ASP A 15 16.78 11.58 17.84
N ARG A 16 15.47 11.33 17.73
CA ARG A 16 14.97 10.08 17.18
C ARG A 16 15.38 10.10 15.72
N ASN A 17 16.60 9.63 15.46
CA ASN A 17 17.07 9.22 14.16
C ASN A 17 16.26 7.98 13.75
N ALA A 18 14.97 8.20 13.45
CA ALA A 18 14.10 7.25 12.78
C ALA A 18 14.66 7.13 11.37
N SER A 19 15.64 6.24 11.21
CA SER A 19 16.08 5.81 9.90
C SER A 19 14.82 5.39 9.14
N PRO A 20 14.53 5.95 7.95
CA PRO A 20 13.36 5.54 7.19
C PRO A 20 13.54 4.05 6.92
N SER A 21 12.65 3.24 7.49
CA SER A 21 12.69 1.79 7.38
C SER A 21 12.79 1.41 5.91
N LYS A 22 13.99 0.98 5.50
CA LYS A 22 14.38 0.94 4.10
C LYS A 22 13.79 -0.32 3.47
N LEU A 23 13.00 -0.16 2.41
CA LEU A 23 12.48 -1.28 1.62
C LEU A 23 13.63 -2.15 1.10
N ARG A 24 13.58 -3.45 1.37
CA ARG A 24 14.57 -4.45 0.91
C ARG A 24 14.01 -5.21 -0.29
N ALA A 25 14.85 -5.56 -1.27
CA ALA A 25 14.47 -6.46 -2.36
C ALA A 25 14.21 -7.88 -1.85
N VAL A 26 13.16 -8.53 -2.38
CA VAL A 26 12.72 -9.89 -2.02
C VAL A 26 13.15 -10.85 -3.12
N SER A 27 13.66 -12.04 -2.76
CA SER A 27 13.95 -13.07 -3.77
C SER A 27 12.67 -13.74 -4.28
N PRO A 28 12.66 -14.36 -5.48
CA PRO A 28 11.47 -15.03 -6.01
C PRO A 28 10.91 -16.10 -5.06
N GLU A 29 11.77 -16.90 -4.44
CA GLU A 29 11.41 -17.94 -3.46
C GLU A 29 10.71 -17.35 -2.21
N GLU A 30 11.15 -16.17 -1.75
CA GLU A 30 10.51 -15.49 -0.64
C GLU A 30 9.11 -15.04 -1.04
N VAL A 31 8.90 -14.52 -2.27
CA VAL A 31 7.57 -14.14 -2.78
C VAL A 31 6.64 -15.35 -2.87
N GLU A 32 7.14 -16.50 -3.32
CA GLU A 32 6.36 -17.75 -3.38
C GLU A 32 5.91 -18.22 -1.99
N SER A 33 6.75 -18.04 -0.96
CA SER A 33 6.35 -18.33 0.43
C SER A 33 5.22 -17.42 0.96
N TRP A 34 5.00 -16.23 0.37
CA TRP A 34 3.81 -15.40 0.65
C TRP A 34 2.56 -15.84 -0.12
N SER A 35 2.71 -16.79 -1.03
CA SER A 35 1.66 -17.30 -1.91
C SER A 35 1.03 -18.59 -1.39
N ASP A 36 1.36 -19.01 -0.16
CA ASP A 36 0.94 -20.31 0.39
C ASP A 36 -0.59 -20.43 0.41
N THR A 37 -1.05 -21.18 -0.58
CA THR A 37 -2.43 -21.46 -0.93
C THR A 37 -3.07 -22.38 0.11
N GLU A 38 -3.63 -21.81 1.17
CA GLU A 38 -4.71 -22.45 1.92
C GLU A 38 -6.03 -22.18 1.18
N SER A 39 -6.19 -22.77 -0.01
CA SER A 39 -7.48 -22.82 -0.70
C SER A 39 -8.36 -23.88 -0.02
N ASP A 40 -8.98 -23.51 1.10
CA ASP A 40 -10.28 -24.09 1.45
C ASP A 40 -11.35 -23.26 0.73
N GLY A 41 -11.79 -23.80 -0.40
CA GLY A 41 -12.70 -23.14 -1.31
C GLY A 41 -14.10 -23.09 -0.76
N THR A 42 -14.41 -22.11 0.09
CA THR A 42 -15.77 -21.57 0.29
C THR A 42 -15.69 -20.23 1.03
N LEU A 43 -16.40 -19.21 0.55
CA LEU A 43 -16.70 -17.93 1.23
C LEU A 43 -15.57 -16.87 1.30
N PHE A 44 -15.20 -16.24 0.18
CA PHE A 44 -14.74 -14.84 0.20
C PHE A 44 -15.42 -14.00 -0.88
N GLU A 45 -16.73 -14.17 -1.01
CA GLU A 45 -17.63 -13.09 -1.43
C GLU A 45 -17.86 -12.13 -0.22
N PHE A 46 -16.81 -11.85 0.56
CA PHE A 46 -16.86 -11.05 1.79
C PHE A 46 -16.60 -9.58 1.44
N ASP A 47 -17.71 -8.91 1.15
CA ASP A 47 -18.00 -7.54 1.56
C ASP A 47 -16.81 -6.58 1.43
N LEU A 48 -16.47 -6.21 0.19
CA LEU A 48 -15.64 -5.03 -0.08
C LEU A 48 -16.43 -3.77 0.31
N CYS A 49 -16.62 -3.56 1.61
CA CYS A 49 -17.34 -2.42 2.16
C CYS A 49 -16.51 -1.13 2.12
N ASP A 50 -15.16 -1.26 2.19
CA ASP A 50 -14.26 -0.11 2.27
C ASP A 50 -13.03 -0.23 1.34
N LEU A 51 -12.82 0.83 0.56
CA LEU A 51 -11.68 1.00 -0.34
C LEU A 51 -10.36 1.11 0.44
N ASP A 52 -10.38 1.66 1.65
CA ASP A 52 -9.17 1.96 2.45
C ASP A 52 -8.76 0.82 3.39
N GLU A 53 -9.53 -0.27 3.39
CA GLU A 53 -9.25 -1.44 4.19
C GLU A 53 -7.96 -2.13 3.71
N ALA A 54 -7.04 -2.38 4.64
CA ALA A 54 -5.86 -3.17 4.34
C ALA A 54 -6.27 -4.64 4.19
N ARG A 55 -5.92 -5.25 3.06
CA ARG A 55 -6.23 -6.66 2.81
C ARG A 55 -5.00 -7.36 2.25
N PRO A 56 -4.61 -8.52 2.79
CA PRO A 56 -3.53 -9.31 2.21
C PRO A 56 -3.94 -9.75 0.80
N TYR A 57 -3.07 -9.46 -0.16
CA TYR A 57 -3.23 -9.89 -1.54
C TYR A 57 -1.84 -10.02 -2.18
N THR A 58 -1.64 -11.08 -2.95
CA THR A 58 -0.38 -11.31 -3.66
C THR A 58 -0.58 -11.03 -5.13
N PHE A 59 0.16 -10.05 -5.66
CA PHE A 59 0.08 -9.65 -7.06
C PHE A 59 1.17 -10.32 -7.89
N GLN A 60 0.84 -10.59 -9.14
CA GLN A 60 1.75 -11.08 -10.15
C GLN A 60 2.17 -9.96 -11.10
N GLN A 61 3.30 -10.19 -11.79
CA GLN A 61 3.73 -9.30 -12.85
C GLN A 61 2.64 -9.17 -13.91
N GLY A 62 2.29 -7.94 -14.21
CA GLY A 62 1.34 -7.61 -15.25
C GLY A 62 -0.12 -7.58 -14.81
N ASP A 63 -0.41 -7.86 -13.55
CA ASP A 63 -1.75 -7.67 -12.99
C ASP A 63 -2.19 -6.22 -13.13
N ARG A 64 -3.46 -6.04 -13.52
CA ARG A 64 -4.13 -4.75 -13.50
C ARG A 64 -4.57 -4.45 -12.07
N VAL A 65 -4.35 -3.21 -11.64
CA VAL A 65 -4.60 -2.80 -10.26
C VAL A 65 -5.21 -1.41 -10.21
N TRP A 66 -5.92 -1.15 -9.12
CA TRP A 66 -6.33 0.17 -8.68
C TRP A 66 -5.44 0.62 -7.54
N VAL A 67 -4.91 1.84 -7.62
CA VAL A 67 -4.04 2.41 -6.59
C VAL A 67 -4.58 3.75 -6.08
N LYS A 68 -4.57 3.93 -4.77
CA LYS A 68 -4.91 5.18 -4.11
C LYS A 68 -3.68 6.09 -4.10
N THR A 69 -3.82 7.26 -4.71
CA THR A 69 -2.76 8.28 -4.71
C THR A 69 -2.76 9.07 -3.41
N THR A 70 -1.68 9.78 -3.12
CA THR A 70 -1.58 10.69 -1.96
C THR A 70 -2.63 11.81 -1.98
N GLY A 71 -3.19 12.12 -3.16
CA GLY A 71 -4.31 13.07 -3.30
C GLY A 71 -5.69 12.47 -3.02
N GLY A 72 -5.77 11.21 -2.58
CA GLY A 72 -7.02 10.52 -2.28
C GLY A 72 -7.70 9.87 -3.50
N ASN A 73 -7.27 10.20 -4.72
CA ASN A 73 -7.86 9.64 -5.95
C ASN A 73 -7.38 8.22 -6.21
N TRP A 74 -8.29 7.39 -6.72
CA TRP A 74 -7.97 6.07 -7.26
C TRP A 74 -7.58 6.16 -8.74
N CYS A 75 -6.54 5.43 -9.13
CA CYS A 75 -6.03 5.41 -10.49
C CYS A 75 -5.74 3.96 -10.92
N SER A 76 -5.93 3.67 -12.22
CA SER A 76 -5.54 2.37 -12.77
C SER A 76 -4.04 2.31 -13.03
N GLY A 77 -3.49 1.12 -12.88
CA GLY A 77 -2.10 0.81 -13.18
C GLY A 77 -1.88 -0.65 -13.45
N LYS A 78 -0.60 -1.01 -13.63
CA LYS A 78 -0.16 -2.38 -13.88
C LYS A 78 1.06 -2.69 -13.02
N VAL A 79 1.09 -3.88 -12.43
CA VAL A 79 2.26 -4.38 -11.69
C VAL A 79 3.40 -4.62 -12.67
N ASN A 80 4.55 -4.01 -12.40
CA ASN A 80 5.75 -4.09 -13.21
C ASN A 80 6.55 -5.37 -12.90
N SER A 81 7.38 -5.81 -13.83
CA SER A 81 8.34 -6.91 -13.68
C SER A 81 9.50 -6.62 -12.73
N GLN A 82 9.51 -5.45 -12.10
CA GLN A 82 10.57 -5.08 -11.16
C GLN A 82 10.43 -5.83 -9.84
N THR A 83 11.56 -5.99 -9.17
CA THR A 83 11.64 -6.72 -7.91
C THR A 83 10.68 -6.13 -6.88
N THR A 84 9.77 -6.99 -6.41
CA THR A 84 8.95 -6.78 -5.22
C THR A 84 9.86 -6.51 -4.03
N ARG A 85 9.42 -5.60 -3.16
CA ARG A 85 10.19 -5.24 -1.96
C ARG A 85 9.45 -5.66 -0.70
N LYS A 86 10.18 -5.80 0.39
CA LYS A 86 9.66 -6.04 1.73
C LYS A 86 10.01 -4.86 2.62
N GLY A 87 9.09 -4.52 3.52
CA GLY A 87 9.31 -3.52 4.53
C GLY A 87 8.09 -3.35 5.44
N PRO A 88 8.13 -2.39 6.37
CA PRO A 88 7.00 -2.14 7.25
C PRO A 88 5.81 -1.54 6.49
N THR A 89 4.62 -2.03 6.81
CA THR A 89 3.32 -1.51 6.37
C THR A 89 2.56 -0.93 7.57
N ARG A 90 1.33 -0.46 7.37
CA ARG A 90 0.45 0.03 8.46
C ARG A 90 0.22 -1.02 9.54
N GLU A 91 0.16 -2.28 9.16
CA GLU A 91 -0.15 -3.39 10.07
C GLU A 91 1.09 -4.13 10.56
N LYS A 92 1.91 -4.62 9.63
CA LYS A 92 3.08 -5.48 9.91
C LYS A 92 4.11 -5.38 8.78
N GLU A 93 5.14 -6.21 8.81
CA GLU A 93 6.00 -6.35 7.63
C GLU A 93 5.21 -6.95 6.45
N GLY A 94 5.39 -6.39 5.25
CA GLY A 94 4.64 -6.81 4.07
C GLY A 94 5.35 -6.51 2.75
N LEU A 95 4.72 -6.97 1.67
CA LEU A 95 5.22 -6.82 0.30
C LEU A 95 4.79 -5.50 -0.34
N PHE A 96 5.71 -4.91 -1.09
CA PHE A 96 5.56 -3.69 -1.86
C PHE A 96 5.76 -4.00 -3.34
N TYR A 97 4.71 -3.76 -4.12
CA TYR A 97 4.66 -4.07 -5.55
C TYR A 97 4.93 -2.80 -6.36
N PRO A 98 5.83 -2.84 -7.36
CA PRO A 98 6.05 -1.71 -8.24
C PRO A 98 4.89 -1.60 -9.23
N VAL A 99 4.16 -0.49 -9.22
CA VAL A 99 3.06 -0.21 -10.14
C VAL A 99 3.44 0.92 -11.08
N VAL A 100 3.17 0.72 -12.37
CA VAL A 100 3.22 1.77 -13.39
C VAL A 100 1.79 2.28 -13.62
N PHE A 101 1.59 3.58 -13.46
CA PHE A 101 0.30 4.21 -13.73
C PHE A 101 0.00 4.21 -15.23
N SER A 102 -1.24 3.89 -15.60
CA SER A 102 -1.69 3.91 -16.99
C SER A 102 -1.55 5.32 -17.61
N LYS A 103 -1.70 6.37 -16.79
CA LYS A 103 -1.52 7.76 -17.18
C LYS A 103 -0.14 8.26 -16.73
N GLY A 104 0.81 8.33 -17.66
CA GLY A 104 2.06 9.06 -17.48
C GLY A 104 3.32 8.25 -17.14
N ASN A 105 3.30 6.91 -17.26
CA ASN A 105 4.47 6.04 -17.05
C ASN A 105 5.22 6.25 -15.71
N VAL A 106 4.56 6.87 -14.73
CA VAL A 106 5.13 7.06 -13.39
C VAL A 106 5.13 5.71 -12.68
N ARG A 107 6.20 5.41 -11.96
CA ARG A 107 6.35 4.19 -11.18
C ARG A 107 6.41 4.49 -9.69
N LYS A 108 5.62 3.77 -8.89
CA LYS A 108 5.66 3.83 -7.42
C LYS A 108 5.48 2.44 -6.81
N TYR A 109 5.86 2.29 -5.55
CA TYR A 109 5.67 1.05 -4.79
C TYR A 109 4.47 1.18 -3.86
N PHE A 110 3.66 0.14 -3.77
CA PHE A 110 2.44 0.10 -2.96
C PHE A 110 2.33 -1.23 -2.23
N ALA A 111 1.77 -1.21 -1.02
CA ALA A 111 1.53 -2.43 -0.24
C ALA A 111 0.03 -2.68 -0.01
N PRO A 112 -0.49 -3.89 -0.26
CA PRO A 112 -1.89 -4.25 0.02
C PRO A 112 -2.29 -3.97 1.48
N LEU A 113 -1.35 -4.22 2.41
CA LEU A 113 -1.54 -3.99 3.85
C LEU A 113 -1.57 -2.51 4.26
N ASN A 114 -1.40 -1.58 3.31
CA ASN A 114 -1.64 -0.16 3.53
C ASN A 114 -3.03 0.29 3.04
N GLY A 115 -3.79 -0.59 2.36
CA GLY A 115 -5.09 -0.24 1.77
C GLY A 115 -4.99 0.61 0.50
N GLU A 116 -3.79 0.82 -0.04
CA GLU A 116 -3.53 1.76 -1.14
C GLU A 116 -3.42 1.08 -2.53
N ILE A 117 -3.51 -0.25 -2.60
CA ILE A 117 -3.48 -1.03 -3.85
C ILE A 117 -4.46 -2.19 -3.76
N LYS A 118 -5.20 -2.40 -4.85
CA LYS A 118 -6.30 -3.36 -4.92
C LYS A 118 -6.34 -4.02 -6.31
N PRO A 119 -6.78 -5.29 -6.42
CA PRO A 119 -6.89 -5.95 -7.72
C PRO A 119 -7.98 -5.33 -8.58
N ASP A 120 -7.79 -5.38 -9.90
CA ASP A 120 -8.79 -4.95 -10.87
C ASP A 120 -9.84 -6.04 -11.10
N THR A 121 -10.75 -6.19 -10.12
CA THR A 121 -11.90 -7.11 -10.18
C THR A 121 -13.19 -6.35 -10.53
N ALA A 122 -14.22 -7.07 -10.98
CA ALA A 122 -15.53 -6.47 -11.28
C ALA A 122 -16.14 -5.77 -10.05
N GLU A 123 -16.03 -6.39 -8.88
CA GLU A 123 -16.48 -5.82 -7.60
C GLU A 123 -15.75 -4.52 -7.27
N MET A 124 -14.42 -4.50 -7.46
CA MET A 124 -13.66 -3.30 -7.15
C MET A 124 -14.00 -2.14 -8.09
N ARG A 125 -14.19 -2.43 -9.39
CA ARG A 125 -14.71 -1.44 -10.33
C ARG A 125 -16.09 -0.93 -9.92
N HIS A 126 -16.97 -1.81 -9.43
CA HIS A 126 -18.29 -1.41 -8.96
C HIS A 126 -18.20 -0.47 -7.75
N LEU A 127 -17.37 -0.80 -6.76
CA LEU A 127 -17.17 0.02 -5.57
C LEU A 127 -16.57 1.40 -5.91
N LEU A 128 -15.59 1.42 -6.81
CA LEU A 128 -14.99 2.67 -7.29
C LEU A 128 -16.01 3.54 -8.04
N LYS A 129 -16.90 2.94 -8.83
CA LYS A 129 -18.03 3.65 -9.47
C LYS A 129 -19.00 4.22 -8.45
N GLN A 130 -19.45 3.40 -7.50
CA GLN A 130 -20.37 3.83 -6.44
C GLN A 130 -19.79 5.00 -5.63
N GLY A 131 -18.49 4.99 -5.37
CA GLY A 131 -17.77 6.08 -4.70
C GLY A 131 -17.45 7.30 -5.56
N GLY A 132 -17.81 7.29 -6.85
CA GLY A 132 -17.54 8.40 -7.77
C GLY A 132 -16.06 8.58 -8.16
N TRP A 133 -15.23 7.54 -8.01
CA TRP A 133 -13.80 7.60 -8.28
C TRP A 133 -13.43 7.32 -9.74
N VAL A 134 -14.31 6.63 -10.47
CA VAL A 134 -14.13 6.28 -11.88
C VAL A 134 -15.43 6.52 -12.65
N GLU A 135 -15.32 7.02 -13.88
CA GLU A 135 -16.46 7.24 -14.78
C GLU A 135 -16.79 6.01 -15.62
N ASP A 136 -18.05 5.88 -16.05
CA ASP A 136 -18.60 4.72 -16.77
C ASP A 136 -17.88 4.39 -18.10
N GLY A 137 -17.12 5.32 -18.67
CA GLY A 137 -16.45 5.18 -19.96
C GLY A 137 -14.96 4.83 -19.93
N LEU A 138 -14.36 4.58 -18.76
CA LEU A 138 -12.91 4.38 -18.60
C LEU A 138 -12.51 2.97 -18.12
N LEU A 139 -13.41 1.99 -18.21
CA LEU A 139 -13.19 0.59 -17.78
C LEU A 139 -13.04 -0.37 -18.95
#